data_AF-A0A850Q4N3-F1
#
_entry.id   AF-A0A850Q4N3-F1
#
_cell.length_a   1.000
_cell.length_b   1.000
_cell.length_c   1.000
_cell.angle_alpha   90.00
_cell.angle_beta   90.00
_cell.angle_gamma   90.00
#
_symmetry.space_group_name_H-M   'P 1'
#
loop_
_entity.id
_entity.type
_entity.pdbx_description
1 polymer ?
#
loop_
_entity_poly.entity_id
_entity_poly.type
_entity_poly.pdbx_seq_one_letter_code
_entity_poly.pdbx_strand_id
1 'polypeptide(L)'
;MARISTKFLTLLVAAFVGLTSVAVAQTVPAPGEPRAETGGAQTLADILRRQEQQKVDDSFRRDNIGNPETAAPIDGQLGTRGGVSDSEFWRAYRYNELDELGTVRASAKGPSGDTSVTSVVIQSTGMEWLSFRKGPLKDYGGYLLLGTIGILVLFFLFRGRIMIDGGKSGKTITRFIGIERFAHWTIAGSFILLALTGLTQLFGRFFIIPYLGHEAFAPIAIYGKWIHNNVSWAFMLGLVMVFVMWVSHNIPNRLDLKWFAVAGGLFSKNVHPPAKKFNAGQKVVFWGVVLLGASISVSGLSLLFPFEMPMFAATFHHLNDLGLPQLVGLDPLPTDLAPQTEMQLAQAWHAIVAFVFMALIIGHIYIGSVGMEGAFDAMGSGQVDEQWAKEHHGLWYEEVTGKPAYHDSHPAE
;
A
#
# COMPACT_ATOMS: atom_id res chain seq x y z
N MET A 1 45.37 -50.88 -18.27
CA MET A 1 44.74 -49.69 -17.67
C MET A 1 44.50 -49.80 -16.16
N ALA A 2 44.13 -50.97 -15.60
CA ALA A 2 43.81 -51.11 -14.17
C ALA A 2 44.96 -50.73 -13.19
N ARG A 3 46.23 -51.02 -13.48
CA ARG A 3 47.36 -50.70 -12.58
C ARG A 3 47.70 -49.21 -12.49
N ILE A 4 47.27 -48.40 -13.45
CA ILE A 4 47.53 -46.94 -13.46
C ILE A 4 46.45 -46.22 -12.63
N SER A 5 45.20 -46.69 -12.67
CA SER A 5 44.14 -46.07 -11.86
C SER A 5 44.29 -46.34 -10.36
N THR A 6 44.80 -47.53 -9.98
CA THR A 6 45.04 -47.82 -8.55
C THR A 6 46.11 -46.91 -7.97
N LYS A 7 47.25 -46.73 -8.67
CA LYS A 7 48.33 -45.84 -8.21
C LYS A 7 47.90 -44.36 -8.16
N PHE A 8 47.07 -43.93 -9.11
CA PHE A 8 46.53 -42.57 -9.11
C PHE A 8 45.55 -42.35 -7.95
N LEU A 9 44.68 -43.33 -7.66
CA LEU A 9 43.76 -43.28 -6.53
C LEU A 9 44.50 -43.36 -5.18
N THR A 10 45.57 -44.14 -5.07
CA THR A 10 46.40 -44.18 -3.85
C THR A 10 47.15 -42.85 -3.62
N LEU A 11 47.62 -42.20 -4.68
CA LEU A 11 48.22 -40.86 -4.61
C LEU A 11 47.20 -39.78 -4.24
N LEU A 12 45.97 -39.88 -4.75
CA LEU A 12 44.90 -38.93 -4.44
C LEU A 12 44.40 -39.07 -2.99
N VAL A 13 44.29 -40.31 -2.48
CA VAL A 13 43.95 -40.58 -1.07
C VAL A 13 45.09 -40.18 -0.14
N ALA A 14 46.36 -40.43 -0.50
CA ALA A 14 47.51 -39.98 0.28
C ALA A 14 47.63 -38.45 0.30
N ALA A 15 47.31 -37.77 -0.81
CA ALA A 15 47.25 -36.31 -0.87
C ALA A 15 46.08 -35.74 -0.02
N PHE A 16 44.94 -36.44 0.04
CA PHE A 16 43.79 -36.00 0.84
C PHE A 16 44.01 -36.22 2.35
N VAL A 17 44.71 -37.29 2.74
CA VAL A 17 45.08 -37.55 4.15
C VAL A 17 46.25 -36.67 4.62
N GLY A 18 47.14 -36.25 3.71
CA GLY A 18 48.22 -35.30 4.00
C GLY A 18 47.77 -33.84 4.15
N LEU A 19 46.57 -33.49 3.66
CA LEU A 19 45.99 -32.13 3.76
C LEU A 19 45.09 -31.93 4.98
N THR A 20 44.82 -32.99 5.75
CA THR A 20 44.19 -32.87 7.08
C THR A 20 45.26 -32.77 8.15
N SER A 21 46.09 -31.73 8.10
CA SER A 21 46.72 -31.24 9.32
C SER A 21 45.58 -30.76 10.21
N VAL A 22 45.24 -31.58 11.21
CA VAL A 22 44.45 -31.13 12.34
C VAL A 22 45.21 -29.94 12.90
N ALA A 23 44.70 -28.73 12.67
CA ALA A 23 45.18 -27.56 13.36
C ALA A 23 44.93 -27.82 14.84
N VAL A 24 45.96 -28.29 15.53
CA VAL A 24 45.97 -28.28 16.99
C VAL A 24 45.95 -26.80 17.33
N ALA A 25 44.78 -26.29 17.68
CA ALA A 25 44.66 -24.96 18.24
C ALA A 25 45.69 -24.88 19.36
N GLN A 26 46.70 -24.05 19.21
CA GLN A 26 47.57 -23.73 20.33
C GLN A 26 46.62 -23.17 21.39
N THR A 27 46.44 -23.90 22.49
CA THR A 27 45.80 -23.37 23.68
C THR A 27 46.74 -22.30 24.21
N VAL A 28 46.60 -21.09 23.68
CA VAL A 28 47.07 -19.89 24.33
C VAL A 28 46.39 -19.93 25.70
N PRO A 29 47.14 -19.97 26.82
CA PRO A 29 46.54 -19.81 28.12
C PRO A 29 45.68 -18.55 28.03
N ALA A 30 44.39 -18.64 28.37
CA ALA A 30 43.58 -17.44 28.47
C ALA A 30 44.40 -16.45 29.31
N PRO A 31 44.73 -15.26 28.78
CA PRO A 31 45.26 -14.23 29.65
C PRO A 31 44.20 -14.11 30.75
N GLY A 32 44.55 -14.39 32.02
CA GLY A 32 43.58 -14.31 33.12
C GLY A 32 42.84 -12.99 32.98
N GLU A 33 41.50 -13.02 32.92
CA GLU A 33 40.67 -12.00 32.26
C GLU A 33 41.12 -10.57 32.58
N PRO A 34 42.02 -9.95 31.78
CA PRO A 34 42.63 -8.70 32.22
C PRO A 34 41.59 -7.58 32.18
N ARG A 35 40.57 -7.75 31.33
CA ARG A 35 39.56 -6.76 31.03
C ARG A 35 38.38 -6.74 32.00
N ALA A 36 38.04 -7.87 32.62
CA ALA A 36 37.03 -7.91 33.67
C ALA A 36 37.57 -7.28 34.96
N GLU A 37 38.87 -7.46 35.22
CA GLU A 37 39.56 -6.92 36.39
C GLU A 37 39.89 -5.41 36.27
N THR A 38 40.12 -4.89 35.05
CA THR A 38 40.38 -3.45 34.82
C THR A 38 39.13 -2.57 34.84
N GLY A 39 37.93 -3.16 34.91
CA GLY A 39 36.66 -2.46 34.71
C GLY A 39 36.45 -1.99 33.27
N GLY A 40 35.21 -1.61 32.93
CA GLY A 40 34.89 -0.98 31.63
C GLY A 40 34.56 -1.94 30.47
N ALA A 41 34.40 -3.24 30.70
CA ALA A 41 34.00 -4.23 29.69
C ALA A 41 32.74 -4.99 30.10
N GLN A 42 31.99 -5.50 29.12
CA GLN A 42 30.83 -6.36 29.40
C GLN A 42 31.28 -7.71 29.92
N THR A 43 30.69 -8.14 31.03
CA THR A 43 30.87 -9.50 31.51
C THR A 43 30.01 -10.47 30.69
N LEU A 44 30.35 -11.76 30.73
CA LEU A 44 29.48 -12.80 30.18
C LEU A 44 28.06 -12.74 30.76
N ALA A 45 27.94 -12.45 32.06
CA ALA A 45 26.66 -12.29 32.72
C ALA A 45 25.82 -11.14 32.11
N ASP A 46 26.44 -10.00 31.81
CA ASP A 46 25.74 -8.87 31.16
C ASP A 46 25.29 -9.20 29.74
N ILE A 47 26.03 -10.04 29.02
CA ILE A 47 25.67 -10.52 27.68
C ILE A 47 24.46 -11.46 27.77
N LEU A 48 24.48 -12.43 28.69
CA LEU A 48 23.38 -13.38 28.89
C LEU A 48 22.11 -12.66 29.34
N ARG A 49 22.18 -11.73 30.30
CA ARG A 49 21.03 -10.91 30.70
C ARG A 49 20.43 -10.13 29.52
N ARG A 50 21.26 -9.57 28.64
CA ARG A 50 20.77 -8.87 27.44
C ARG A 50 20.08 -9.83 26.46
N GLN A 51 20.62 -11.03 26.26
CA GLN A 51 20.00 -12.05 25.41
C GLN A 51 18.64 -12.50 25.94
N GLU A 52 18.48 -12.51 27.27
CA GLU A 52 17.22 -12.75 27.97
C GLU A 52 16.30 -11.51 28.04
N GLN A 53 16.64 -10.41 27.35
CA GLN A 53 15.92 -9.14 27.38
C GLN A 53 15.76 -8.51 28.77
N GLN A 54 16.63 -8.86 29.71
CA GLN A 54 16.66 -8.25 31.04
C GLN A 54 17.40 -6.91 31.01
N LYS A 55 17.06 -6.03 31.95
CA LYS A 55 17.73 -4.74 32.11
C LYS A 55 19.20 -4.96 32.53
N VAL A 56 20.11 -4.30 31.84
CA VAL A 56 21.56 -4.34 32.10
C VAL A 56 22.01 -2.91 32.32
N ASP A 57 22.76 -2.66 33.40
CA ASP A 57 23.44 -1.37 33.56
C ASP A 57 24.59 -1.29 32.56
N ASP A 58 24.53 -0.30 31.67
CA ASP A 58 25.50 -0.04 30.63
C ASP A 58 26.07 1.38 30.69
N SER A 59 25.89 2.08 31.83
CA SER A 59 26.48 3.40 32.11
C SER A 59 27.97 3.45 31.77
N PHE A 60 28.75 2.47 32.22
CA PHE A 60 30.19 2.37 31.92
C PHE A 60 30.53 2.40 30.42
N ARG A 61 29.61 1.98 29.55
CA ARG A 61 29.75 2.08 28.09
C ARG A 61 29.23 3.42 27.61
N ARG A 62 28.02 3.79 27.98
CA ARG A 62 27.37 5.03 27.54
C ARG A 62 28.23 6.26 27.86
N ASP A 63 28.85 6.28 29.03
CA ASP A 63 29.56 7.46 29.54
C ASP A 63 31.03 7.50 29.05
N ASN A 64 31.52 6.39 28.49
CA ASN A 64 32.90 6.29 28.01
C ASN A 64 32.97 6.64 26.51
N ILE A 65 32.75 7.92 26.20
CA ILE A 65 32.71 8.47 24.84
C ILE A 65 33.96 9.31 24.49
N GLY A 66 34.99 9.29 25.34
CA GLY A 66 36.22 10.06 25.16
C GLY A 66 36.03 11.56 25.45
N ASN A 67 37.08 12.35 25.25
CA ASN A 67 37.03 13.80 25.35
C ASN A 67 37.85 14.45 24.21
N PRO A 68 37.21 15.16 23.27
CA PRO A 68 37.89 15.83 22.15
C PRO A 68 39.04 16.75 22.57
N GLU A 69 38.96 17.37 23.75
CA GLU A 69 39.96 18.31 24.26
C GLU A 69 41.22 17.63 24.80
N THR A 70 41.19 16.31 25.02
CA THR A 70 42.32 15.55 25.56
C THR A 70 43.33 15.08 24.51
N ALA A 71 43.26 15.64 23.28
CA ALA A 71 44.17 15.31 22.19
C ALA A 71 45.64 15.61 22.56
N ALA A 72 46.53 14.65 22.28
CA ALA A 72 47.96 14.90 22.42
C ALA A 72 48.42 15.95 21.38
N PRO A 73 49.39 16.83 21.73
CA PRO A 73 49.94 17.81 20.81
C PRO A 73 50.42 17.16 19.50
N ILE A 74 50.08 17.77 18.37
CA ILE A 74 50.36 17.21 17.04
C ILE A 74 51.86 17.12 16.72
N ASP A 75 52.65 17.93 17.42
CA ASP A 75 54.12 17.99 17.37
C ASP A 75 54.79 16.97 18.31
N GLY A 76 54.02 16.25 19.13
CA GLY A 76 54.52 15.15 19.95
C GLY A 76 54.95 13.94 19.14
N GLN A 77 55.90 13.15 19.66
CA GLN A 77 56.40 11.92 19.04
C GLN A 77 55.28 10.88 18.73
N LEU A 78 54.16 10.97 19.44
CA LEU A 78 52.92 10.20 19.25
C LEU A 78 51.71 11.14 19.08
N GLY A 79 51.86 12.24 18.34
CA GLY A 79 50.77 13.18 18.08
C GLY A 79 49.53 12.47 17.53
N THR A 80 48.37 12.79 18.09
CA THR A 80 47.10 12.18 17.71
C THR A 80 46.36 13.04 16.68
N ARG A 81 45.59 12.42 15.77
CA ARG A 81 44.72 13.17 14.83
C ARG A 81 43.46 13.75 15.50
N GLY A 82 43.29 13.56 16.81
CA GLY A 82 42.17 14.03 17.63
C GLY A 82 42.16 13.36 19.02
N GLY A 83 41.35 13.88 19.95
CA GLY A 83 41.24 13.38 21.34
C GLY A 83 40.22 12.24 21.53
N VAL A 84 39.63 11.74 20.44
CA VAL A 84 38.60 10.70 20.47
C VAL A 84 38.98 9.60 19.48
N SER A 85 38.94 8.36 19.94
CA SER A 85 39.14 7.16 19.11
C SER A 85 37.88 6.79 18.33
N ASP A 86 38.03 6.04 17.23
CA ASP A 86 36.89 5.51 16.47
C ASP A 86 35.92 4.71 17.36
N SER A 87 36.43 3.98 18.36
CA SER A 87 35.61 3.18 19.26
C SER A 87 34.78 4.01 20.25
N GLU A 88 35.23 5.21 20.57
CA GLU A 88 34.50 6.19 21.37
C GLU A 88 33.48 6.93 20.50
N PHE A 89 33.86 7.34 19.29
CA PHE A 89 32.96 7.91 18.30
C PHE A 89 31.76 6.99 18.00
N TRP A 90 32.00 5.71 17.67
CA TRP A 90 30.93 4.75 17.40
C TRP A 90 30.06 4.44 18.62
N ARG A 91 30.54 4.75 19.81
CA ARG A 91 29.80 4.56 21.06
C ARG A 91 28.92 5.75 21.36
N ALA A 92 29.45 6.97 21.26
CA ALA A 92 28.66 8.20 21.26
C ALA A 92 27.56 8.11 20.20
N TYR A 93 27.92 7.67 18.99
CA TYR A 93 26.99 7.38 17.92
C TYR A 93 25.87 6.41 18.33
N ARG A 94 26.21 5.26 18.95
CA ARG A 94 25.22 4.26 19.40
C ARG A 94 24.24 4.80 20.45
N TYR A 95 24.72 5.67 21.34
CA TYR A 95 23.94 6.21 22.46
C TYR A 95 23.30 7.57 22.18
N ASN A 96 23.45 8.08 20.95
CA ASN A 96 22.95 9.40 20.55
C ASN A 96 23.59 10.57 21.33
N GLU A 97 24.89 10.46 21.64
CA GLU A 97 25.71 11.43 22.38
C GLU A 97 26.79 12.05 21.49
N LEU A 98 26.58 12.12 20.17
CA LEU A 98 27.59 12.65 19.25
C LEU A 98 27.85 14.15 19.43
N ASP A 99 26.86 14.89 19.93
CA ASP A 99 26.99 16.33 20.17
C ASP A 99 28.07 16.64 21.22
N GLU A 100 28.30 15.71 22.17
CA GLU A 100 29.39 15.76 23.15
C GLU A 100 30.78 15.67 22.50
N LEU A 101 30.86 15.17 21.26
CA LEU A 101 32.10 15.07 20.48
C LEU A 101 32.28 16.21 19.46
N GLY A 102 31.36 17.18 19.45
CA GLY A 102 31.36 18.33 18.54
C GLY A 102 30.59 18.11 17.23
N THR A 103 30.71 19.06 16.29
CA THR A 103 29.89 19.07 15.07
C THR A 103 30.25 17.93 14.11
N VAL A 104 29.42 16.89 14.06
CA VAL A 104 29.51 15.85 13.03
C VAL A 104 29.13 16.44 11.67
N ARG A 105 30.01 16.32 10.68
CA ARG A 105 29.76 16.75 9.29
C ARG A 105 29.61 15.54 8.39
N ALA A 106 28.49 15.44 7.69
CA ALA A 106 28.34 14.49 6.58
C ALA A 106 29.09 15.03 5.34
N SER A 107 29.90 14.17 4.71
CA SER A 107 30.62 14.52 3.48
C SER A 107 29.71 14.61 2.26
N ALA A 108 28.59 13.88 2.28
CA ALA A 108 27.55 13.97 1.27
C ALA A 108 26.55 15.07 1.65
N LYS A 109 26.13 15.87 0.67
CA LYS A 109 25.04 16.85 0.79
C LYS A 109 23.81 16.32 0.05
N GLY A 110 22.63 16.59 0.58
CA GLY A 110 21.36 16.30 -0.09
C GLY A 110 21.14 17.17 -1.33
N PRO A 111 20.07 16.91 -2.11
CA PRO A 111 19.74 17.69 -3.31
C PRO A 111 19.57 19.20 -3.07
N SER A 112 19.18 19.61 -1.86
CA SER A 112 19.07 21.00 -1.40
C SER A 112 20.43 21.64 -1.04
N GLY A 113 21.54 20.90 -1.12
CA GLY A 113 22.87 21.37 -0.73
C GLY A 113 23.12 21.41 0.79
N ASP A 114 22.12 21.04 1.60
CA ASP A 114 22.25 20.85 3.04
C ASP A 114 22.63 19.40 3.40
N THR A 115 22.79 19.10 4.69
CA THR A 115 23.09 17.75 5.19
C THR A 115 21.87 17.07 5.83
N SER A 116 20.67 17.64 5.73
CA SER A 116 19.46 17.18 6.44
C SER A 116 19.11 15.72 6.17
N VAL A 117 19.39 15.21 4.97
CA VAL A 117 19.15 13.81 4.57
C VAL A 117 20.35 12.92 4.88
N THR A 118 21.56 13.48 4.90
CA THR A 118 22.82 12.73 5.04
C THR A 118 23.36 12.70 6.47
N SER A 119 22.83 13.55 7.35
CA SER A 119 23.08 13.55 8.79
C SER A 119 22.15 12.60 9.56
N VAL A 120 21.07 12.12 8.93
CA VAL A 120 20.15 11.15 9.52
C VAL A 120 20.68 9.75 9.29
N VAL A 121 21.36 9.21 10.30
CA VAL A 121 21.98 7.88 10.21
C VAL A 121 21.07 6.78 10.79
N ILE A 122 20.18 7.13 11.74
CA ILE A 122 19.06 6.27 12.18
C ILE A 122 17.74 7.00 11.90
N GLN A 123 16.89 6.41 11.07
CA GLN A 123 15.58 6.94 10.73
C GLN A 123 14.49 6.18 11.49
N SER A 124 13.86 6.83 12.47
CA SER A 124 12.82 6.22 13.30
C SER A 124 11.46 6.15 12.60
N THR A 125 11.13 7.10 11.73
CA THR A 125 9.81 7.17 11.06
C THR A 125 9.52 5.97 10.15
N GLY A 126 10.55 5.26 9.68
CA GLY A 126 10.40 4.05 8.88
C GLY A 126 9.87 2.89 9.71
N MET A 127 10.14 2.88 11.02
CA MET A 127 9.57 1.89 11.94
C MET A 127 8.08 2.13 12.17
N GLU A 128 7.63 3.39 12.18
CA GLU A 128 6.20 3.72 12.28
C GLU A 128 5.47 3.25 11.03
N TRP A 129 5.99 3.59 9.84
CA TRP A 129 5.46 3.12 8.57
C TRP A 129 5.43 1.58 8.48
N LEU A 130 6.52 0.92 8.89
CA LEU A 130 6.59 -0.55 8.92
C LEU A 130 5.56 -1.15 9.88
N SER A 131 5.40 -0.57 11.06
CA SER A 131 4.45 -1.04 12.07
C SER A 131 3.01 -0.88 11.60
N PHE A 132 2.69 0.28 11.00
CA PHE A 132 1.40 0.54 10.37
C PHE A 132 1.08 -0.47 9.27
N ARG A 133 2.04 -0.72 8.35
CA ARG A 133 1.86 -1.70 7.27
C ARG A 133 1.73 -3.14 7.76
N LYS A 134 2.48 -3.51 8.79
CA LYS A 134 2.53 -4.87 9.31
C LYS A 134 1.27 -5.25 10.10
N GLY A 135 0.68 -4.30 10.81
CA GLY A 135 -0.54 -4.50 11.59
C GLY A 135 -1.74 -3.76 10.99
N PRO A 136 -2.02 -2.51 11.43
CA PRO A 136 -3.27 -1.80 11.14
C PRO A 136 -3.73 -1.85 9.68
N LEU A 137 -2.85 -1.54 8.72
CA LEU A 137 -3.20 -1.51 7.30
C LEU A 137 -3.64 -2.89 6.79
N LYS A 138 -2.83 -3.92 7.11
CA LYS A 138 -3.07 -5.31 6.71
C LYS A 138 -4.34 -5.86 7.35
N ASP A 139 -4.50 -5.63 8.65
CA ASP A 139 -5.60 -6.19 9.44
C ASP A 139 -6.92 -5.51 9.08
N TYR A 140 -7.01 -4.19 9.17
CA TYR A 140 -8.25 -3.47 8.86
C TYR A 140 -8.59 -3.53 7.36
N GLY A 141 -7.60 -3.44 6.48
CA GLY A 141 -7.81 -3.62 5.05
C GLY A 141 -8.32 -5.03 4.73
N GLY A 142 -7.73 -6.07 5.33
CA GLY A 142 -8.19 -7.44 5.20
C GLY A 142 -9.61 -7.65 5.72
N TYR A 143 -9.91 -7.14 6.92
CA TYR A 143 -11.24 -7.21 7.51
C TYR A 143 -12.29 -6.46 6.67
N LEU A 144 -11.93 -5.31 6.10
CA LEU A 144 -12.84 -4.57 5.24
C LEU A 144 -13.23 -5.38 4.00
N LEU A 145 -12.26 -6.00 3.31
CA LEU A 145 -12.55 -6.78 2.10
C LEU A 145 -13.33 -8.05 2.43
N LEU A 146 -12.88 -8.82 3.42
CA LEU A 146 -13.57 -10.04 3.85
C LEU A 146 -14.96 -9.75 4.40
N GLY A 147 -15.09 -8.68 5.19
CA GLY A 147 -16.37 -8.21 5.72
C GLY A 147 -17.33 -7.77 4.62
N THR A 148 -16.84 -7.04 3.60
CA THR A 148 -17.65 -6.65 2.43
C THR A 148 -18.16 -7.90 1.70
N ILE A 149 -17.29 -8.86 1.41
CA ILE A 149 -17.69 -10.11 0.77
C ILE A 149 -18.71 -10.86 1.64
N GLY A 150 -18.45 -10.99 2.95
CA GLY A 150 -19.35 -11.65 3.89
C GLY A 150 -20.74 -10.99 3.95
N ILE A 151 -20.80 -9.67 4.00
CA ILE A 151 -22.06 -8.90 3.97
C ILE A 151 -22.82 -9.17 2.68
N LEU A 152 -22.14 -9.16 1.52
CA LEU A 152 -22.80 -9.41 0.23
C LEU A 152 -23.28 -10.85 0.10
N VAL A 153 -22.52 -11.84 0.60
CA VAL A 153 -22.96 -13.24 0.66
C VAL A 153 -24.19 -13.38 1.54
N LEU A 154 -24.18 -12.81 2.76
CA LEU A 154 -25.34 -12.85 3.65
C LEU A 154 -26.55 -12.16 3.00
N PHE A 155 -26.35 -10.99 2.41
CA PHE A 155 -27.40 -10.28 1.68
C PHE A 155 -27.98 -11.15 0.56
N PHE A 156 -27.14 -11.80 -0.24
CA PHE A 156 -27.59 -12.72 -1.28
C PHE A 156 -28.36 -13.93 -0.73
N LEU A 157 -27.93 -14.50 0.39
CA LEU A 157 -28.63 -15.64 1.02
C LEU A 157 -30.01 -15.25 1.57
N PHE A 158 -30.15 -14.05 2.13
CA PHE A 158 -31.43 -13.58 2.68
C PHE A 158 -32.37 -13.01 1.62
N ARG A 159 -31.85 -12.24 0.68
CA ARG A 159 -32.64 -11.50 -0.31
C ARG A 159 -32.80 -12.23 -1.64
N GLY A 160 -31.83 -13.07 -2.00
CA GLY A 160 -31.70 -13.66 -3.33
C GLY A 160 -31.34 -12.66 -4.42
N ARG A 161 -31.47 -13.11 -5.67
CA ARG A 161 -31.31 -12.25 -6.85
C ARG A 161 -32.53 -11.32 -6.99
N ILE A 162 -32.27 -10.06 -7.35
CA ILE A 162 -33.33 -9.11 -7.73
C ILE A 162 -33.77 -9.46 -9.15
N MET A 163 -34.97 -10.03 -9.26
CA MET A 163 -35.58 -10.45 -10.52
C MET A 163 -36.33 -9.30 -11.18
N ILE A 164 -36.57 -9.40 -12.48
CA ILE A 164 -37.46 -8.50 -13.21
C ILE A 164 -38.90 -8.90 -12.85
N ASP A 165 -39.67 -8.00 -12.23
CA ASP A 165 -40.99 -8.33 -11.66
C ASP A 165 -41.99 -8.74 -12.77
N GLY A 166 -41.95 -8.07 -13.91
CA GLY A 166 -42.77 -8.38 -15.09
C GLY A 166 -42.23 -9.51 -15.97
N GLY A 167 -41.09 -10.10 -15.63
CA GLY A 167 -40.35 -11.05 -16.48
C GLY A 167 -39.71 -10.40 -17.71
N LYS A 168 -38.88 -11.15 -18.44
CA LYS A 168 -38.22 -10.62 -19.65
C LYS A 168 -39.22 -10.44 -20.79
N SER A 169 -39.21 -9.27 -21.41
CA SER A 169 -40.02 -8.97 -22.60
C SER A 169 -39.49 -9.65 -23.87
N GLY A 170 -38.21 -10.02 -23.89
CA GLY A 170 -37.54 -10.59 -25.08
C GLY A 170 -37.18 -9.56 -26.15
N LYS A 171 -37.56 -8.30 -25.96
CA LYS A 171 -37.14 -7.16 -26.78
C LYS A 171 -36.07 -6.39 -26.05
N THR A 172 -35.08 -5.90 -26.78
CA THR A 172 -33.95 -5.20 -26.18
C THR A 172 -33.77 -3.81 -26.73
N ILE A 173 -33.26 -2.90 -25.91
CA ILE A 173 -32.87 -1.55 -26.30
C ILE A 173 -31.40 -1.29 -25.97
N THR A 174 -30.76 -0.44 -26.77
CA THR A 174 -29.35 -0.10 -26.58
C THR A 174 -29.20 0.84 -25.39
N ARG A 175 -28.47 0.40 -24.37
CA ARG A 175 -28.15 1.20 -23.18
C ARG A 175 -26.76 1.82 -23.24
N PHE A 176 -25.77 1.04 -23.66
CA PHE A 176 -24.39 1.46 -23.77
C PHE A 176 -23.80 1.09 -25.12
N ILE A 177 -23.27 2.09 -25.84
CA ILE A 177 -22.64 1.88 -27.15
C ILE A 177 -21.22 1.32 -27.02
N GLY A 178 -20.61 0.90 -28.13
CA GLY A 178 -19.32 0.20 -28.14
C GLY A 178 -18.19 0.95 -27.41
N ILE A 179 -18.08 2.27 -27.61
CA ILE A 179 -17.02 3.08 -26.96
C ILE A 179 -17.22 3.22 -25.44
N GLU A 180 -18.46 3.31 -24.97
CA GLU A 180 -18.78 3.34 -23.54
C GLU A 180 -18.40 2.00 -22.87
N ARG A 181 -18.72 0.88 -23.53
CA ARG A 181 -18.33 -0.46 -23.04
C ARG A 181 -16.81 -0.66 -23.08
N PHE A 182 -16.14 -0.19 -24.12
CA PHE A 182 -14.68 -0.26 -24.21
C PHE A 182 -14.02 0.50 -23.05
N ALA A 183 -14.47 1.71 -22.75
CA ALA A 183 -13.96 2.46 -21.61
C ALA A 183 -14.21 1.74 -20.28
N HIS A 184 -15.43 1.21 -20.07
CA HIS A 184 -15.78 0.43 -18.89
C HIS A 184 -14.86 -0.79 -18.72
N TRP A 185 -14.66 -1.59 -19.77
CA TRP A 185 -13.81 -2.78 -19.68
C TRP A 185 -12.32 -2.45 -19.58
N THR A 186 -11.90 -1.31 -20.12
CA THR A 186 -10.54 -0.79 -19.93
C THR A 186 -10.29 -0.47 -18.46
N ILE A 187 -11.18 0.31 -17.81
CA ILE A 187 -11.03 0.63 -16.39
C ILE A 187 -11.25 -0.59 -15.49
N ALA A 188 -12.24 -1.44 -15.77
CA ALA A 188 -12.54 -2.61 -14.95
C ALA A 188 -11.42 -3.67 -15.02
N GLY A 189 -10.95 -4.00 -16.23
CA GLY A 189 -9.89 -4.98 -16.43
C GLY A 189 -8.56 -4.53 -15.83
N SER A 190 -8.20 -3.26 -16.05
CA SER A 190 -7.00 -2.68 -15.43
C SER A 190 -7.12 -2.63 -13.91
N PHE A 191 -8.26 -2.21 -13.36
CA PHE A 191 -8.49 -2.18 -11.91
C PHE A 191 -8.32 -3.55 -11.26
N ILE A 192 -8.91 -4.61 -11.83
CA ILE A 192 -8.78 -5.97 -11.28
C ILE A 192 -7.30 -6.38 -11.22
N LEU A 193 -6.56 -6.14 -12.30
CA LEU A 193 -5.15 -6.49 -12.36
C LEU A 193 -4.29 -5.67 -11.39
N LEU A 194 -4.60 -4.39 -11.22
CA LEU A 194 -3.96 -3.50 -10.23
C LEU A 194 -4.27 -3.93 -8.80
N ALA A 195 -5.52 -4.28 -8.50
CA ALA A 195 -5.95 -4.76 -7.20
C ALA A 195 -5.23 -6.07 -6.83
N LEU A 196 -5.17 -7.04 -7.76
CA LEU A 196 -4.50 -8.32 -7.53
C LEU A 196 -2.99 -8.15 -7.31
N THR A 197 -2.32 -7.33 -8.13
CA THR A 197 -0.88 -7.05 -7.97
C THR A 197 -0.58 -6.26 -6.70
N GLY A 198 -1.42 -5.29 -6.34
CA GLY A 198 -1.30 -4.54 -5.09
C GLY A 198 -1.49 -5.41 -3.85
N LEU A 199 -2.50 -6.28 -3.84
CA LEU A 199 -2.74 -7.25 -2.77
C LEU A 199 -1.59 -8.24 -2.66
N THR A 200 -1.10 -8.77 -3.78
CA THR A 200 0.05 -9.68 -3.80
C THR A 200 1.29 -9.02 -3.16
N GLN A 201 1.48 -7.72 -3.38
CA GLN A 201 2.67 -7.00 -2.95
C GLN A 201 2.60 -6.63 -1.46
N LEU A 202 1.39 -6.38 -0.96
CA LEU A 202 1.16 -6.12 0.45
C LEU A 202 1.17 -7.42 1.29
N PHE A 203 0.44 -8.44 0.83
CA PHE A 203 0.18 -9.67 1.58
C PHE A 203 1.18 -10.79 1.32
N GLY A 204 2.00 -10.69 0.26
CA GLY A 204 2.92 -11.75 -0.14
C GLY A 204 3.91 -12.18 0.95
N ARG A 205 4.41 -11.23 1.74
CA ARG A 205 5.28 -11.53 2.89
C ARG A 205 4.59 -12.37 3.96
N PHE A 206 3.29 -12.18 4.16
CA PHE A 206 2.54 -12.79 5.26
C PHE A 206 1.90 -14.12 4.86
N PHE A 207 1.45 -14.24 3.60
CA PHE A 207 0.61 -15.36 3.17
C PHE A 207 1.18 -16.17 2.01
N ILE A 208 2.21 -15.68 1.30
CA ILE A 208 2.76 -16.39 0.13
C ILE A 208 4.15 -16.94 0.45
N ILE A 209 5.06 -16.08 0.94
CA ILE A 209 6.44 -16.44 1.28
C ILE A 209 6.51 -17.61 2.28
N PRO A 210 5.69 -17.70 3.34
CA PRO A 210 5.76 -18.84 4.27
C PRO A 210 5.50 -20.22 3.62
N TYR A 211 4.79 -20.27 2.50
CA TYR A 211 4.43 -21.51 1.82
C TYR A 211 5.29 -21.79 0.58
N LEU A 212 5.66 -20.76 -0.18
CA LEU A 212 6.41 -20.89 -1.43
C LEU A 212 7.92 -20.59 -1.29
N GLY A 213 8.33 -19.96 -0.20
CA GLY A 213 9.68 -19.46 -0.02
C GLY A 213 9.97 -18.17 -0.81
N HIS A 214 11.12 -17.55 -0.51
CA HIS A 214 11.52 -16.28 -1.11
C HIS A 214 11.84 -16.41 -2.60
N GLU A 215 12.53 -17.48 -3.01
CA GLU A 215 12.94 -17.70 -4.41
C GLU A 215 11.75 -17.80 -5.36
N ALA A 216 10.69 -18.50 -4.98
CA ALA A 216 9.50 -18.63 -5.80
C ALA A 216 8.65 -17.35 -5.81
N PHE A 217 8.64 -16.59 -4.70
CA PHE A 217 7.89 -15.33 -4.62
C PHE A 217 8.57 -14.16 -5.36
N ALA A 218 9.90 -14.14 -5.43
CA ALA A 218 10.67 -13.08 -6.08
C ALA A 218 10.19 -12.75 -7.51
N PRO A 219 10.07 -13.71 -8.45
CA PRO A 219 9.57 -13.41 -9.80
C PRO A 219 8.13 -12.92 -9.78
N ILE A 220 7.26 -13.47 -8.92
CA ILE A 220 5.85 -13.02 -8.77
C ILE A 220 5.81 -11.54 -8.36
N ALA A 221 6.64 -11.14 -7.40
CA ALA A 221 6.73 -9.77 -6.94
C ALA A 221 7.29 -8.83 -8.02
N ILE A 222 8.31 -9.27 -8.76
CA ILE A 222 8.92 -8.48 -9.84
C ILE A 222 7.91 -8.24 -10.97
N TYR A 223 7.32 -9.31 -11.51
CA TYR A 223 6.33 -9.20 -12.58
C TYR A 223 5.08 -8.46 -12.11
N GLY A 224 4.62 -8.72 -10.89
CA GLY A 224 3.47 -8.01 -10.32
C GLY A 224 3.71 -6.49 -10.24
N LYS A 225 4.90 -6.06 -9.80
CA LYS A 225 5.26 -4.63 -9.79
C LYS A 225 5.31 -4.05 -11.20
N TRP A 226 5.93 -4.77 -12.14
CA TRP A 226 6.03 -4.30 -13.53
C TRP A 226 4.64 -4.15 -14.17
N ILE A 227 3.75 -5.14 -13.97
CA ILE A 227 2.36 -5.08 -14.42
C ILE A 227 1.65 -3.89 -13.76
N HIS A 228 1.77 -3.74 -12.44
CA HIS A 228 1.09 -2.68 -11.69
C HIS A 228 1.45 -1.28 -12.23
N ASN A 229 2.75 -1.04 -12.46
CA ASN A 229 3.26 0.24 -12.93
C ASN A 229 2.86 0.58 -14.37
N ASN A 230 2.66 -0.43 -15.24
CA ASN A 230 2.33 -0.20 -16.64
C ASN A 230 0.82 -0.19 -16.90
N VAL A 231 0.06 -1.03 -16.19
CA VAL A 231 -1.40 -1.12 -16.35
C VAL A 231 -2.12 0.08 -15.72
N SER A 232 -1.49 0.77 -14.77
CA SER A 232 -2.01 2.01 -14.18
C SER A 232 -2.30 3.09 -15.23
N TRP A 233 -1.54 3.17 -16.32
CA TRP A 233 -1.79 4.10 -17.42
C TRP A 233 -3.10 3.81 -18.14
N ALA A 234 -3.40 2.53 -18.39
CA ALA A 234 -4.68 2.13 -18.96
C ALA A 234 -5.85 2.43 -18.02
N PHE A 235 -5.65 2.23 -16.71
CA PHE A 235 -6.64 2.61 -15.70
C PHE A 235 -6.93 4.11 -15.71
N MET A 236 -5.88 4.95 -15.68
CA MET A 236 -6.01 6.42 -15.71
C MET A 236 -6.68 6.91 -17.00
N LEU A 237 -6.32 6.35 -18.15
CA LEU A 237 -6.98 6.65 -19.42
C LEU A 237 -8.46 6.25 -19.38
N GLY A 238 -8.76 5.04 -18.91
CA GLY A 238 -10.12 4.55 -18.74
C GLY A 238 -10.96 5.45 -17.83
N LEU A 239 -10.36 5.94 -16.74
CA LEU A 239 -10.99 6.87 -15.79
C LEU A 239 -11.39 8.19 -16.45
N VAL A 240 -10.49 8.79 -17.23
CA VAL A 240 -10.78 10.01 -17.99
C VAL A 240 -11.90 9.77 -19.01
N MET A 241 -11.85 8.65 -19.73
CA MET A 241 -12.89 8.30 -20.71
C MET A 241 -14.27 8.17 -20.08
N VAL A 242 -14.41 7.39 -18.99
CA VAL A 242 -15.71 7.21 -18.31
C VAL A 242 -16.20 8.51 -17.69
N PHE A 243 -15.31 9.34 -17.14
CA PHE A 243 -15.69 10.65 -16.62
C PHE A 243 -16.29 11.53 -17.70
N VAL A 244 -15.56 11.74 -18.82
CA VAL A 244 -16.01 12.62 -19.91
C VAL A 244 -17.33 12.13 -20.51
N MET A 245 -17.50 10.83 -20.69
CA MET A 245 -18.71 10.28 -21.31
C MET A 245 -19.93 10.29 -20.39
N TRP A 246 -19.75 10.13 -19.08
CA TRP A 246 -20.87 9.87 -18.17
C TRP A 246 -21.14 10.95 -17.12
N VAL A 247 -20.25 11.93 -16.93
CA VAL A 247 -20.43 12.96 -15.89
C VAL A 247 -21.75 13.72 -16.00
N SER A 248 -22.17 14.07 -17.21
CA SER A 248 -23.42 14.81 -17.45
C SER A 248 -24.66 14.06 -16.96
N HIS A 249 -24.65 12.73 -17.05
CA HIS A 249 -25.74 11.86 -16.61
C HIS A 249 -25.67 11.52 -15.11
N ASN A 250 -24.54 11.79 -14.46
CA ASN A 250 -24.28 11.43 -13.07
C ASN A 250 -24.33 12.61 -12.10
N ILE A 251 -24.82 13.77 -12.54
CA ILE A 251 -25.06 14.92 -11.66
C ILE A 251 -26.20 14.57 -10.67
N PRO A 252 -25.97 14.67 -9.35
CA PRO A 252 -27.01 14.46 -8.35
C PRO A 252 -28.19 15.42 -8.53
N ASN A 253 -29.41 14.91 -8.38
CA ASN A 253 -30.64 15.68 -8.51
C ASN A 253 -31.71 15.22 -7.51
N ARG A 254 -32.85 15.93 -7.47
CA ARG A 254 -33.92 15.67 -6.48
C ARG A 254 -34.55 14.27 -6.57
N LEU A 255 -34.49 13.61 -7.73
CA LEU A 255 -34.98 12.23 -7.88
C LEU A 255 -34.13 11.25 -7.08
N ASP A 256 -32.83 11.54 -6.92
CA ASP A 256 -31.92 10.68 -6.17
C ASP A 256 -32.29 10.64 -4.67
N LEU A 257 -32.80 11.74 -4.12
CA LEU A 257 -33.30 11.79 -2.74
C LEU A 257 -34.51 10.88 -2.54
N LYS A 258 -35.44 10.86 -3.52
CA LYS A 258 -36.57 9.92 -3.50
C LYS A 258 -36.10 8.47 -3.58
N TRP A 259 -35.11 8.21 -4.44
CA TRP A 259 -34.50 6.88 -4.55
C TRP A 259 -33.88 6.42 -3.22
N PHE A 260 -33.17 7.29 -2.51
CA PHE A 260 -32.62 6.97 -1.18
C PHE A 260 -33.70 6.77 -0.12
N ALA A 261 -34.78 7.54 -0.15
CA ALA A 261 -35.88 7.42 0.81
C ALA A 261 -36.53 6.03 0.82
N VAL A 262 -36.49 5.32 -0.31
CA VAL A 262 -37.01 3.95 -0.46
C VAL A 262 -35.91 2.91 -0.65
N ALA A 263 -34.65 3.27 -0.36
CA ALA A 263 -33.46 2.42 -0.53
C ALA A 263 -33.41 1.72 -1.90
N GLY A 264 -33.78 2.44 -2.96
CA GLY A 264 -33.80 1.90 -4.32
C GLY A 264 -34.82 0.80 -4.58
N GLY A 265 -35.80 0.60 -3.68
CA GLY A 265 -36.75 -0.51 -3.77
C GLY A 265 -36.18 -1.87 -3.38
N LEU A 266 -34.94 -1.94 -2.88
CA LEU A 266 -34.23 -3.20 -2.66
C LEU A 266 -34.95 -4.15 -1.68
N PHE A 267 -35.73 -3.60 -0.73
CA PHE A 267 -36.41 -4.34 0.32
C PHE A 267 -37.93 -4.49 0.10
N SER A 268 -38.48 -3.89 -0.96
CA SER A 268 -39.92 -3.87 -1.22
C SER A 268 -40.22 -4.43 -2.60
N LYS A 269 -41.19 -5.34 -2.71
CA LYS A 269 -41.61 -5.89 -4.01
C LYS A 269 -42.37 -4.84 -4.82
N ASN A 270 -42.16 -4.80 -6.14
CA ASN A 270 -42.84 -3.88 -7.07
C ASN A 270 -42.61 -2.39 -6.79
N VAL A 271 -41.59 -2.03 -6.01
CA VAL A 271 -41.22 -0.63 -5.77
C VAL A 271 -40.03 -0.29 -6.64
N HIS A 272 -40.29 0.45 -7.70
CA HIS A 272 -39.30 0.86 -8.69
C HIS A 272 -39.22 2.38 -8.68
N PRO A 273 -38.20 3.01 -8.07
CA PRO A 273 -38.16 4.45 -8.02
C PRO A 273 -37.78 5.02 -9.40
N PRO A 274 -38.44 6.09 -9.88
CA PRO A 274 -38.15 6.66 -11.19
C PRO A 274 -36.68 7.06 -11.31
N ALA A 275 -36.00 6.53 -12.32
CA ALA A 275 -34.60 6.81 -12.59
C ALA A 275 -34.36 7.13 -14.07
N LYS A 276 -33.42 8.06 -14.31
CA LYS A 276 -32.90 8.37 -15.66
C LYS A 276 -31.85 7.31 -16.06
N LYS A 277 -30.91 7.67 -16.96
CA LYS A 277 -29.84 6.76 -17.45
C LYS A 277 -29.07 6.09 -16.30
N PHE A 278 -28.85 6.80 -15.20
CA PHE A 278 -28.28 6.24 -13.97
C PHE A 278 -29.19 6.53 -12.77
N ASN A 279 -29.33 5.53 -11.89
CA ASN A 279 -30.01 5.69 -10.60
C ASN A 279 -29.06 6.24 -9.52
N ALA A 280 -29.57 6.60 -8.35
CA ALA A 280 -28.77 7.23 -7.29
C ALA A 280 -27.60 6.34 -6.82
N GLY A 281 -27.83 5.03 -6.66
CA GLY A 281 -26.76 4.08 -6.31
C GLY A 281 -25.64 4.03 -7.35
N GLN A 282 -26.00 4.01 -8.64
CA GLN A 282 -25.02 4.07 -9.73
C GLN A 282 -24.24 5.39 -9.75
N LYS A 283 -24.87 6.51 -9.41
CA LYS A 283 -24.19 7.81 -9.28
C LYS A 283 -23.19 7.82 -8.12
N VAL A 284 -23.54 7.19 -6.99
CA VAL A 284 -22.60 7.01 -5.87
C VAL A 284 -21.39 6.21 -6.31
N VAL A 285 -21.60 5.11 -7.05
CA VAL A 285 -20.48 4.33 -7.61
C VAL A 285 -19.67 5.16 -8.61
N PHE A 286 -20.31 5.91 -9.51
CA PHE A 286 -19.62 6.77 -10.47
C PHE A 286 -18.69 7.78 -9.76
N TRP A 287 -19.21 8.54 -8.79
CA TRP A 287 -18.41 9.51 -8.06
C TRP A 287 -17.36 8.85 -7.17
N GLY A 288 -17.67 7.68 -6.58
CA GLY A 288 -16.70 6.88 -5.84
C GLY A 288 -15.53 6.46 -6.73
N VAL A 289 -15.80 5.92 -7.93
CA VAL A 289 -14.79 5.55 -8.92
C VAL A 289 -13.98 6.76 -9.37
N VAL A 290 -14.63 7.89 -9.65
CA VAL A 290 -13.95 9.11 -10.11
C VAL A 290 -13.03 9.68 -9.03
N LEU A 291 -13.53 9.85 -7.80
CA LEU A 291 -12.77 10.47 -6.71
C LEU A 291 -11.69 9.55 -6.15
N LEU A 292 -12.02 8.29 -5.85
CA LEU A 292 -11.04 7.32 -5.37
C LEU A 292 -10.05 6.95 -6.47
N GLY A 293 -10.52 6.82 -7.72
CA GLY A 293 -9.69 6.60 -8.90
C GLY A 293 -8.71 7.73 -9.17
N ALA A 294 -9.13 8.99 -9.03
CA ALA A 294 -8.23 10.13 -9.15
C ALA A 294 -7.22 10.15 -8.00
N SER A 295 -7.67 9.93 -6.76
CA SER A 295 -6.81 9.93 -5.58
C SER A 295 -5.73 8.82 -5.61
N ILE A 296 -6.10 7.61 -6.00
CA ILE A 296 -5.16 6.50 -6.15
C ILE A 296 -4.20 6.72 -7.32
N SER A 297 -4.65 7.38 -8.40
CA SER A 297 -3.81 7.74 -9.54
C SER A 297 -2.77 8.80 -9.17
N VAL A 298 -3.17 9.86 -8.46
CA VAL A 298 -2.26 10.92 -8.00
C VAL A 298 -1.21 10.36 -7.04
N SER A 299 -1.63 9.57 -6.05
CA SER A 299 -0.68 8.92 -5.14
C SER A 299 0.20 7.88 -5.83
N GLY A 300 -0.33 7.16 -6.83
CA GLY A 300 0.45 6.23 -7.65
C GLY A 300 1.52 6.93 -8.50
N LEU A 301 1.19 8.08 -9.11
CA LEU A 301 2.15 8.91 -9.84
C LEU A 301 3.23 9.48 -8.91
N SER A 302 2.84 9.95 -7.71
CA SER A 302 3.79 10.38 -6.68
C SER A 302 4.77 9.26 -6.30
N LEU A 303 4.29 8.02 -6.19
CA LEU A 303 5.16 6.85 -5.92
C LEU A 303 6.06 6.46 -7.10
N LEU A 304 5.68 6.77 -8.34
CA LEU A 304 6.51 6.55 -9.53
C LEU A 304 7.58 7.63 -9.70
N PHE A 305 7.26 8.87 -9.32
CA PHE A 305 8.10 10.06 -9.50
C PHE A 305 8.30 10.81 -8.16
N PRO A 306 8.94 10.17 -7.16
CA PRO A 306 8.98 10.69 -5.79
C PRO A 306 9.80 11.99 -5.63
N PHE A 307 10.62 12.36 -6.61
CA PHE A 307 11.43 13.58 -6.56
C PHE A 307 10.78 14.74 -7.34
N GLU A 308 9.82 14.43 -8.21
CA GLU A 308 9.15 15.39 -9.08
C GLU A 308 7.71 15.69 -8.65
N MET A 309 7.08 14.76 -7.94
CA MET A 309 5.67 14.85 -7.54
C MET A 309 5.45 14.65 -6.03
N PRO A 310 5.89 15.61 -5.19
CA PRO A 310 5.53 15.63 -3.77
C PRO A 310 4.03 15.94 -3.62
N MET A 311 3.29 15.05 -2.96
CA MET A 311 1.85 15.14 -2.76
C MET A 311 1.51 15.75 -1.39
N PHE A 312 2.14 15.25 -0.31
CA PHE A 312 1.87 15.63 1.06
C PHE A 312 2.48 16.97 1.41
N ALA A 313 3.76 17.21 1.09
CA ALA A 313 4.39 18.51 1.32
C ALA A 313 3.56 19.65 0.69
N ALA A 314 3.13 19.48 -0.57
CA ALA A 314 2.27 20.44 -1.27
C ALA A 314 0.88 20.58 -0.63
N THR A 315 0.26 19.46 -0.25
CA THR A 315 -1.05 19.47 0.44
C THR A 315 -0.95 20.19 1.78
N PHE A 316 0.08 19.90 2.58
CA PHE A 316 0.32 20.49 3.88
C PHE A 316 0.56 22.00 3.80
N HIS A 317 1.27 22.46 2.77
CA HIS A 317 1.40 23.88 2.49
C HIS A 317 0.03 24.55 2.29
N HIS A 318 -0.82 23.99 1.43
CA HIS A 318 -2.16 24.53 1.20
C HIS A 318 -3.06 24.47 2.44
N LEU A 319 -2.97 23.40 3.24
CA LEU A 319 -3.74 23.29 4.49
C LEU A 319 -3.30 24.36 5.51
N ASN A 320 -2.00 24.62 5.61
CA ASN A 320 -1.45 25.67 6.46
C ASN A 320 -1.86 27.07 5.98
N ASP A 321 -1.82 27.33 4.67
CA ASP A 321 -2.25 28.61 4.08
C ASP A 321 -3.73 28.91 4.39
N LEU A 322 -4.56 27.87 4.41
CA LEU A 322 -5.98 27.96 4.75
C LEU A 322 -6.25 28.03 6.27
N GLY A 323 -5.21 27.87 7.10
CA GLY A 323 -5.33 27.85 8.56
C GLY A 323 -6.08 26.63 9.12
N LEU A 324 -6.25 25.56 8.33
CA LEU A 324 -7.09 24.42 8.69
C LEU A 324 -6.58 23.64 9.92
N PRO A 325 -5.26 23.37 10.08
CA PRO A 325 -4.76 22.76 11.31
C PRO A 325 -5.09 23.61 12.55
N GLN A 326 -4.95 24.92 12.45
CA GLN A 326 -5.18 25.84 13.56
C GLN A 326 -6.66 25.92 13.95
N LEU A 327 -7.58 25.74 13.00
CA LEU A 327 -9.03 25.66 13.28
C LEU A 327 -9.39 24.51 14.23
N VAL A 328 -8.60 23.42 14.23
CA VAL A 328 -8.81 22.26 15.10
C VAL A 328 -7.79 22.19 16.24
N GLY A 329 -7.07 23.29 16.49
CA GLY A 329 -6.10 23.40 17.60
C GLY A 329 -4.79 22.64 17.37
N LEU A 330 -4.43 22.37 16.11
CA LEU A 330 -3.18 21.71 15.74
C LEU A 330 -2.13 22.74 15.27
N ASP A 331 -0.87 22.39 15.48
CA ASP A 331 0.28 23.12 14.94
C ASP A 331 0.32 23.04 13.39
N PRO A 332 1.02 23.97 12.71
CA PRO A 332 1.25 23.88 11.27
C PRO A 332 1.85 22.52 10.87
N LEU A 333 1.34 21.96 9.78
CA LEU A 333 1.83 20.70 9.23
C LEU A 333 3.23 20.88 8.60
N PRO A 334 4.11 19.86 8.67
CA PRO A 334 5.47 19.96 8.16
C PRO A 334 5.51 20.05 6.63
N THR A 335 5.93 21.17 6.06
CA THR A 335 5.98 21.37 4.59
C THR A 335 7.29 20.91 3.95
N ASP A 336 8.38 20.86 4.72
CA ASP A 336 9.69 20.40 4.26
C ASP A 336 9.88 18.92 4.58
N LEU A 337 9.21 18.06 3.80
CA LEU A 337 9.31 16.61 3.97
C LEU A 337 10.51 16.05 3.21
N ALA A 338 11.29 15.21 3.89
CA ALA A 338 12.31 14.41 3.22
C ALA A 338 11.65 13.43 2.21
N PRO A 339 12.28 13.13 1.05
CA PRO A 339 11.67 12.30 0.01
C PRO A 339 11.17 10.93 0.50
N GLN A 340 11.89 10.30 1.41
CA GLN A 340 11.50 9.03 2.02
C GLN A 340 10.22 9.14 2.88
N THR A 341 10.04 10.26 3.60
CA THR A 341 8.84 10.51 4.41
C THR A 341 7.64 10.75 3.50
N GLU A 342 7.83 11.54 2.44
CA GLU A 342 6.85 11.76 1.39
C GLU A 342 6.38 10.44 0.77
N MET A 343 7.31 9.56 0.40
CA MET A 343 6.99 8.22 -0.13
C MET A 343 6.26 7.33 0.89
N GLN A 344 6.60 7.40 2.18
CA GLN A 344 5.93 6.63 3.23
C GLN A 344 4.46 7.06 3.39
N LEU A 345 4.20 8.37 3.39
CA LEU A 345 2.85 8.94 3.44
C LEU A 345 2.05 8.62 2.17
N ALA A 346 2.65 8.82 1.00
CA ALA A 346 2.05 8.47 -0.29
C ALA A 346 1.68 6.99 -0.37
N GLN A 347 2.56 6.10 0.10
CA GLN A 347 2.30 4.66 0.09
C GLN A 347 1.18 4.29 1.07
N ALA A 348 1.16 4.88 2.27
CA ALA A 348 0.11 4.63 3.25
C ALA A 348 -1.25 5.07 2.70
N TRP A 349 -1.33 6.28 2.15
CA TRP A 349 -2.55 6.81 1.54
C TRP A 349 -3.02 5.99 0.35
N HIS A 350 -2.10 5.66 -0.57
CA HIS A 350 -2.41 4.83 -1.73
C HIS A 350 -3.04 3.49 -1.32
N ALA A 351 -2.47 2.83 -0.29
CA ALA A 351 -3.01 1.56 0.20
C ALA A 351 -4.36 1.70 0.90
N ILE A 352 -4.58 2.75 1.71
CA ILE A 352 -5.87 3.02 2.35
C ILE A 352 -6.95 3.24 1.29
N VAL A 353 -6.69 4.12 0.32
CA VAL A 353 -7.62 4.40 -0.79
C VAL A 353 -7.87 3.13 -1.60
N ALA A 354 -6.85 2.32 -1.88
CA ALA A 354 -7.01 1.06 -2.59
C ALA A 354 -8.00 0.10 -1.89
N PHE A 355 -7.91 -0.05 -0.57
CA PHE A 355 -8.83 -0.91 0.18
C PHE A 355 -10.28 -0.41 0.13
N VAL A 356 -10.49 0.88 0.35
CA VAL A 356 -11.83 1.49 0.25
C VAL A 356 -12.39 1.34 -1.17
N PHE A 357 -11.54 1.56 -2.17
CA PHE A 357 -11.94 1.47 -3.57
C PHE A 357 -12.27 0.02 -3.97
N MET A 358 -11.47 -0.95 -3.55
CA MET A 358 -11.76 -2.38 -3.76
C MET A 358 -13.09 -2.77 -3.10
N ALA A 359 -13.38 -2.33 -1.88
CA ALA A 359 -14.66 -2.62 -1.22
C ALA A 359 -15.86 -2.08 -2.03
N LEU A 360 -15.78 -0.85 -2.50
CA LEU A 360 -16.79 -0.24 -3.37
C LEU A 360 -16.97 -1.02 -4.67
N ILE A 361 -15.88 -1.40 -5.34
CA ILE A 361 -15.92 -2.14 -6.60
C ILE A 361 -16.46 -3.56 -6.41
N ILE A 362 -16.17 -4.24 -5.30
CA ILE A 362 -16.78 -5.54 -4.97
C ILE A 362 -18.31 -5.41 -4.92
N GLY A 363 -18.83 -4.37 -4.27
CA GLY A 363 -20.27 -4.08 -4.25
C GLY A 363 -20.85 -3.77 -5.64
N HIS A 364 -20.13 -3.01 -6.45
CA HIS A 364 -20.52 -2.71 -7.83
C HIS A 364 -20.57 -3.97 -8.71
N ILE A 365 -19.53 -4.82 -8.64
CA ILE A 365 -19.49 -6.11 -9.35
C ILE A 365 -20.66 -6.98 -8.91
N TYR A 366 -20.95 -7.06 -7.62
CA TYR A 366 -22.08 -7.84 -7.11
C TYR A 366 -23.41 -7.42 -7.74
N ILE A 367 -23.79 -6.14 -7.65
CA ILE A 367 -25.06 -5.65 -8.22
C ILE A 367 -25.07 -5.78 -9.75
N GLY A 368 -23.94 -5.52 -10.42
CA GLY A 368 -23.81 -5.58 -11.87
C GLY A 368 -23.76 -6.98 -12.48
N SER A 369 -23.67 -8.04 -11.67
CA SER A 369 -23.54 -9.42 -12.16
C SER A 369 -24.54 -10.38 -11.52
N VAL A 370 -24.37 -10.69 -10.24
CA VAL A 370 -25.11 -11.73 -9.53
C VAL A 370 -26.36 -11.17 -8.85
N GLY A 371 -26.26 -9.96 -8.29
CA GLY A 371 -27.30 -9.36 -7.45
C GLY A 371 -28.56 -8.95 -8.21
N MET A 372 -28.45 -8.62 -9.50
CA MET A 372 -29.58 -8.15 -10.31
C MET A 372 -29.68 -8.94 -11.63
N GLU A 373 -30.90 -9.31 -11.99
CA GLU A 373 -31.19 -9.97 -13.27
C GLU A 373 -31.00 -8.99 -14.45
N GLY A 374 -30.34 -9.46 -15.51
CA GLY A 374 -30.15 -8.68 -16.74
C GLY A 374 -29.15 -7.51 -16.65
N ALA A 375 -28.67 -7.15 -15.46
CA ALA A 375 -27.75 -6.03 -15.28
C ALA A 375 -26.43 -6.20 -16.04
N PHE A 376 -25.89 -7.43 -16.10
CA PHE A 376 -24.65 -7.72 -16.83
C PHE A 376 -24.80 -7.47 -18.34
N ASP A 377 -25.98 -7.70 -18.91
CA ASP A 377 -26.22 -7.58 -20.36
C ASP A 377 -25.96 -6.15 -20.86
N ALA A 378 -26.19 -5.16 -20.00
CA ALA A 378 -25.89 -3.75 -20.24
C ALA A 378 -24.43 -3.50 -20.61
N MET A 379 -23.47 -4.17 -19.95
CA MET A 379 -22.03 -4.01 -20.22
C MET A 379 -21.45 -5.13 -21.08
N GLY A 380 -22.06 -6.32 -21.08
CA GLY A 380 -21.64 -7.44 -21.93
C GLY A 380 -21.97 -7.19 -23.40
N SER A 381 -23.24 -6.88 -23.71
CA SER A 381 -23.72 -6.68 -25.08
C SER A 381 -23.99 -5.21 -25.41
N GLY A 382 -24.27 -4.38 -24.40
CA GLY A 382 -24.79 -3.03 -24.59
C GLY A 382 -26.31 -2.94 -24.68
N GLN A 383 -26.99 -4.09 -24.71
CA GLN A 383 -28.43 -4.20 -24.82
C GLN A 383 -29.03 -4.58 -23.47
N VAL A 384 -30.19 -4.03 -23.14
CA VAL A 384 -30.99 -4.39 -21.97
C VAL A 384 -32.41 -4.73 -22.37
N ASP A 385 -33.06 -5.64 -21.64
CA ASP A 385 -34.47 -5.97 -21.87
C ASP A 385 -35.37 -4.74 -21.65
N GLU A 386 -36.40 -4.56 -22.48
CA GLU A 386 -37.33 -3.43 -22.37
C GLU A 386 -38.02 -3.39 -21.00
N GLN A 387 -38.40 -4.55 -20.43
CA GLN A 387 -39.05 -4.61 -19.12
C GLN A 387 -38.07 -4.22 -18.02
N TRP A 388 -36.83 -4.68 -18.10
CA TRP A 388 -35.77 -4.26 -17.17
C TRP A 388 -35.58 -2.73 -17.21
N ALA A 389 -35.59 -2.14 -18.41
CA ALA A 389 -35.46 -0.70 -18.58
C ALA A 389 -36.63 0.07 -17.96
N LYS A 390 -37.87 -0.40 -18.11
CA LYS A 390 -39.05 0.23 -17.49
C LYS A 390 -38.99 0.20 -15.97
N GLU A 391 -38.64 -0.96 -15.41
CA GLU A 391 -38.56 -1.17 -13.96
C GLU A 391 -37.40 -0.37 -13.35
N HIS A 392 -36.19 -0.48 -13.89
CA HIS A 392 -35.02 0.08 -13.22
C HIS A 392 -34.69 1.52 -13.65
N HIS A 393 -35.19 1.94 -14.82
CA HIS A 393 -34.80 3.17 -15.51
C HIS A 393 -35.95 3.80 -16.31
N GLY A 394 -37.17 3.81 -15.76
CA GLY A 394 -38.40 4.21 -16.46
C GLY A 394 -38.32 5.56 -17.17
N LEU A 395 -37.76 6.59 -16.53
CA LEU A 395 -37.63 7.92 -17.16
C LEU A 395 -36.69 7.90 -18.36
N TRP A 396 -35.64 7.06 -18.33
CA TRP A 396 -34.74 6.88 -19.46
C TRP A 396 -35.36 6.06 -20.57
N TYR A 397 -36.17 5.04 -20.24
CA TYR A 397 -36.94 4.30 -21.23
C TYR A 397 -37.87 5.23 -22.02
N GLU A 398 -38.59 6.11 -21.32
CA GLU A 398 -39.48 7.12 -21.92
C GLU A 398 -38.71 8.08 -22.83
N GLU A 399 -37.57 8.58 -22.37
CA GLU A 399 -36.70 9.49 -23.12
C GLU A 399 -36.21 8.89 -24.44
N VAL A 400 -35.80 7.61 -24.43
CA VAL A 400 -35.20 6.97 -25.61
C VAL A 400 -36.23 6.39 -26.57
N THR A 401 -37.36 5.90 -26.05
CA THR A 401 -38.37 5.18 -26.86
C THR A 401 -39.58 6.04 -27.21
N GLY A 402 -39.81 7.14 -26.49
CA GLY A 402 -41.03 7.96 -26.60
C GLY A 402 -42.30 7.25 -26.10
N LYS A 403 -42.18 6.07 -25.49
CA LYS A 403 -43.30 5.27 -24.97
C LYS A 403 -43.36 5.39 -23.45
N PRO A 404 -44.56 5.49 -22.85
CA PRO A 404 -44.70 5.53 -21.39
C PRO A 404 -44.13 4.24 -20.78
N ALA A 405 -43.37 4.36 -19.68
CA ALA A 405 -42.86 3.20 -18.96
C ALA A 405 -43.98 2.45 -18.23
N TYR A 406 -45.00 3.19 -17.75
CA TYR A 406 -46.16 2.69 -17.03
C TYR A 406 -47.45 3.25 -17.64
N HIS A 407 -48.52 2.44 -17.68
CA HIS A 407 -49.82 2.87 -18.21
C HIS A 407 -50.63 3.76 -17.23
N ASP A 408 -50.33 3.66 -15.92
CA ASP A 408 -50.91 4.46 -14.83
C ASP A 408 -49.82 5.28 -14.12
N SER A 409 -50.19 6.17 -13.18
CA SER A 409 -49.24 6.93 -12.34
C SER A 409 -48.20 6.01 -11.71
N HIS A 410 -46.95 6.47 -11.64
CA HIS A 410 -45.81 5.65 -11.21
C HIS A 410 -46.12 5.02 -9.83
N PRO A 411 -45.87 3.72 -9.58
CA PRO A 411 -46.12 3.11 -8.27
C PRO A 411 -45.30 3.70 -7.11
N ALA A 412 -44.41 4.66 -7.38
CA ALA A 412 -43.59 5.38 -6.42
C ALA A 412 -43.89 6.89 -6.37
N GLU A 413 -44.96 7.36 -7.04
CA GLU A 413 -45.51 8.72 -6.93
C GLU A 413 -46.57 8.86 -5.84
#